data_AF-A0A2S9SKX1-F1
#
_entry.id   AF-A0A2S9SKX1-F1
#
_cell.length_a   1.000
_cell.length_b   1.000
_cell.length_c   1.000
_cell.angle_alpha   90.00
_cell.angle_beta   90.00
_cell.angle_gamma   90.00
#
_symmetry.space_group_name_H-M   'P 1'
#
loop_
_entity.id
_entity.type
_entity.pdbx_description
1 polymer ?
#
loop_
_entity_poly.entity_id
_entity_poly.type
_entity_poly.pdbx_seq_one_letter_code
_entity_poly.pdbx_strand_id
1 'polypeptide(L)'
;MLFLSYLSATNIDIDKSSNIDILSSSEIFIDYSKKLTIDKIIENKVSFSKIDSSTKKFGYSPDFKVWIKFTLHNIENEAILKIIEFDNPLVTNINFYENNNLKESEGLLKKSIERKSVNPVFHIKLEKDGECNKFCVST
;
A
#
# COMPACT_ATOMS: atom_id res chain seq x y z
N MET A 1 1.05 25.17 26.32
CA MET A 1 -0.08 24.52 25.63
C MET A 1 0.51 23.40 24.77
N LEU A 2 0.39 22.15 25.20
CA LEU A 2 0.91 20.98 24.46
C LEU A 2 -0.13 20.60 23.41
N PHE A 3 0.20 20.81 22.13
CA PHE A 3 -0.62 20.35 21.01
C PHE A 3 -0.31 18.86 20.79
N LEU A 4 -1.16 17.98 21.31
CA LEU A 4 -1.16 16.55 20.96
C LEU A 4 -1.90 16.42 19.62
N SER A 5 -1.18 16.46 18.51
CA SER A 5 -1.75 16.11 17.21
C SER A 5 -1.86 14.58 17.10
N TYR A 6 -3.06 14.04 17.30
CA TYR A 6 -3.36 12.67 16.91
C TYR A 6 -3.49 12.62 15.38
N LEU A 7 -2.41 12.26 14.69
CA LEU A 7 -2.48 11.85 13.29
C LEU A 7 -3.12 10.46 13.24
N SER A 8 -4.45 10.39 13.26
CA SER A 8 -5.14 9.14 12.96
C SER A 8 -5.03 8.90 11.47
N ALA A 9 -4.36 7.82 11.08
CA ALA A 9 -4.54 7.25 9.76
C ALA A 9 -6.02 6.87 9.60
N THR A 10 -6.57 7.06 8.40
CA THR A 10 -7.88 6.52 8.05
C THR A 10 -7.73 5.01 7.91
N ASN A 11 -8.30 4.26 8.84
CA ASN A 11 -8.36 2.81 8.76
C ASN A 11 -9.41 2.42 7.72
N ILE A 12 -9.09 1.41 6.93
CA ILE A 12 -10.00 0.82 5.96
C ILE A 12 -10.48 -0.50 6.56
N ASP A 13 -11.74 -0.54 6.97
CA ASP A 13 -12.36 -1.74 7.55
C ASP A 13 -12.59 -2.80 6.47
N ILE A 14 -12.16 -4.03 6.75
CA ILE A 14 -12.24 -5.19 5.86
C ILE A 14 -12.97 -6.33 6.55
N ASP A 15 -13.94 -6.88 5.85
CA ASP A 15 -14.65 -8.13 6.18
C ASP A 15 -14.44 -9.19 5.09
N LYS A 16 -15.00 -10.39 5.28
CA LYS A 16 -14.87 -11.49 4.31
C LYS A 16 -15.45 -11.16 2.93
N SER A 17 -16.52 -10.36 2.86
CA SER A 17 -17.22 -9.99 1.62
C SER A 17 -16.59 -8.80 0.88
N SER A 18 -15.72 -8.05 1.56
CA SER A 18 -15.18 -6.78 1.09
C SER A 18 -14.47 -6.91 -0.26
N ASN A 19 -14.92 -6.07 -1.19
CA ASN A 19 -14.29 -5.74 -2.46
C ASN A 19 -14.35 -4.22 -2.59
N ILE A 20 -13.25 -3.55 -2.26
CA ILE A 20 -13.22 -2.10 -2.03
C ILE A 20 -12.00 -1.47 -2.67
N ASP A 21 -12.13 -0.19 -3.01
CA ASP A 21 -11.00 0.62 -3.42
C ASP A 21 -10.18 1.06 -2.19
N ILE A 22 -8.88 0.75 -2.22
CA ILE A 22 -7.94 1.14 -1.17
C ILE A 22 -7.37 2.54 -1.44
N LEU A 23 -7.22 2.92 -2.71
CA LEU A 23 -6.44 4.11 -3.09
C LEU A 23 -7.13 5.41 -2.66
N SER A 24 -8.46 5.53 -2.78
CA SER A 24 -9.21 6.72 -2.35
C SER A 24 -9.19 6.97 -0.84
N SER A 25 -8.70 6.02 -0.03
CA SER A 25 -8.53 6.16 1.42
C SER A 25 -7.06 6.09 1.86
N SER A 26 -6.15 6.18 0.89
CA SER A 26 -4.70 6.10 1.12
C SER A 26 -4.05 7.47 1.27
N GLU A 27 -2.77 7.46 1.65
CA GLU A 27 -1.87 8.60 1.57
C GLU A 27 -0.79 8.32 0.51
N ILE A 28 -0.39 9.34 -0.25
CA ILE A 28 0.61 9.23 -1.32
C ILE A 28 1.78 10.20 -1.09
N PHE A 29 2.98 9.77 -1.45
CA PHE A 29 4.18 10.59 -1.49
C PHE A 29 4.98 10.29 -2.77
N ILE A 30 5.49 11.33 -3.43
CA ILE A 30 6.27 11.21 -4.66
C ILE A 30 7.73 11.51 -4.35
N ASP A 31 8.58 10.49 -4.46
CA ASP A 31 10.03 10.61 -4.29
C ASP A 31 10.72 10.87 -5.64
N TYR A 32 10.88 12.14 -5.98
CA TYR A 32 11.65 12.58 -7.14
C TYR A 32 13.15 12.28 -7.03
N SER A 33 13.68 12.05 -5.82
CA SER A 33 15.08 11.67 -5.64
C SER A 33 15.36 10.21 -6.00
N LYS A 34 14.32 9.36 -5.93
CA LYS A 34 14.34 7.90 -6.09
C LYS A 34 15.25 7.15 -5.08
N LYS A 35 15.78 7.85 -4.08
CA LYS A 35 16.80 7.37 -3.13
C LYS A 35 16.23 6.99 -1.77
N LEU A 36 14.95 7.25 -1.50
CA LEU A 36 14.37 6.94 -0.19
C LEU A 36 14.14 5.44 -0.04
N THR A 37 14.37 4.96 1.18
CA THR A 37 14.16 3.57 1.63
C THR A 37 12.91 3.50 2.50
N ILE A 38 12.37 2.29 2.70
CA ILE A 38 11.20 2.08 3.55
C ILE A 38 11.38 2.64 4.97
N ASP A 39 12.58 2.53 5.55
CA ASP A 39 12.87 3.07 6.88
C ASP A 39 12.67 4.58 6.95
N LYS A 40 13.17 5.32 5.95
CA LYS A 40 12.98 6.78 5.87
C LYS A 40 11.53 7.16 5.66
N ILE A 41 10.78 6.34 4.93
CA ILE A 41 9.36 6.56 4.64
C ILE A 41 8.51 6.38 5.89
N ILE A 42 8.76 5.32 6.68
CA ILE A 42 7.94 4.99 7.85
C ILE A 42 8.32 5.81 9.09
N GLU A 43 9.56 6.29 9.20
CA GLU A 43 9.98 7.25 10.24
C GLU A 43 9.27 8.63 10.13
N ASN A 44 8.29 8.79 9.22
CA ASN A 44 7.55 10.03 8.93
C ASN A 44 8.47 11.23 8.67
N LYS A 45 9.68 10.97 8.14
CA LYS A 45 10.60 12.02 7.68
C LYS A 45 10.17 12.64 6.35
N VAL A 46 9.04 12.19 5.81
CA VAL A 46 8.41 12.69 4.59
C VAL A 46 6.94 13.01 4.85
N SER A 47 6.44 14.03 4.16
CA SER A 47 5.03 14.42 4.25
C SER A 47 4.22 13.69 3.19
N PHE A 48 3.38 12.77 3.62
CA PHE A 48 2.36 12.17 2.77
C PHE A 48 1.17 13.12 2.61
N SER A 49 0.56 13.12 1.43
CA SER A 49 -0.70 13.81 1.16
C SER A 49 -1.82 12.78 1.04
N LYS A 50 -2.99 13.05 1.63
CA LYS A 50 -4.19 12.24 1.38
C LYS A 50 -4.53 12.23 -0.11
N ILE A 51 -5.04 11.11 -0.58
CA ILE A 51 -5.62 10.98 -1.92
C ILE A 51 -7.10 10.60 -1.77
N ASP A 52 -7.95 11.23 -2.56
CA ASP A 52 -9.42 11.07 -2.56
C ASP A 52 -9.94 10.50 -3.90
N SER A 53 -9.02 10.00 -4.74
CA SER A 53 -9.31 9.40 -6.04
C SER A 53 -8.93 7.92 -6.08
N SER A 54 -9.77 7.11 -6.71
CA SER A 54 -9.53 5.67 -6.93
C SER A 54 -8.48 5.38 -8.01
N THR A 55 -7.95 6.41 -8.67
CA THR A 55 -6.89 6.27 -9.67
C THR A 55 -5.98 7.48 -9.65
N LYS A 56 -4.67 7.25 -9.85
CA LYS A 56 -3.68 8.31 -10.09
C LYS A 56 -2.88 7.97 -11.35
N LYS A 57 -2.93 8.85 -12.34
CA LYS A 57 -2.24 8.68 -13.63
C LYS A 57 -1.00 9.55 -13.67
N PHE A 58 0.14 8.94 -13.92
CA PHE A 58 1.44 9.63 -14.00
C PHE A 58 2.03 9.66 -15.42
N GLY A 59 1.29 9.13 -16.41
CA GLY A 59 1.80 8.97 -17.77
C GLY A 59 2.81 7.82 -17.88
N TYR A 60 3.57 7.82 -18.97
CA TYR A 60 4.56 6.79 -19.28
C TYR A 60 5.94 7.15 -18.76
N SER A 61 6.61 6.17 -18.14
CA SER A 61 7.98 6.27 -17.65
C SER A 61 8.26 7.50 -16.74
N PRO A 62 7.48 7.70 -15.67
CA PRO A 62 7.76 8.78 -14.73
C PRO A 62 9.15 8.63 -14.09
N ASP A 63 9.88 9.74 -13.96
CA ASP A 63 11.22 9.74 -13.35
C ASP A 63 11.18 9.95 -11.82
N PHE A 64 10.32 9.21 -11.13
CA PHE A 64 10.16 9.25 -9.68
C PHE A 64 9.65 7.92 -9.14
N LYS A 65 9.77 7.72 -7.82
CA LYS A 65 9.09 6.63 -7.12
C LYS A 65 7.83 7.13 -6.47
N VAL A 66 6.79 6.30 -6.48
CA VAL A 66 5.54 6.58 -5.77
C VAL A 66 5.50 5.71 -4.52
N TRP A 67 5.20 6.33 -3.38
CA TRP A 67 4.94 5.66 -2.12
C TRP A 67 3.46 5.81 -1.79
N ILE A 68 2.75 4.68 -1.64
CA ILE A 68 1.35 4.66 -1.22
C ILE A 68 1.30 4.01 0.15
N LYS A 69 0.64 4.67 1.10
CA LYS A 69 0.50 4.23 2.49
C LYS A 69 -0.98 4.09 2.83
N PHE A 70 -1.34 2.95 3.39
CA PHE A 70 -2.71 2.68 3.86
C PHE A 70 -2.69 1.73 5.06
N THR A 71 -3.82 1.68 5.76
CA THR A 71 -4.00 0.82 6.93
C THR A 71 -5.27 0.01 6.74
N LEU A 72 -5.16 -1.32 6.81
CA LEU A 72 -6.31 -2.22 6.77
C LEU A 72 -6.64 -2.70 8.18
N HIS A 73 -7.93 -2.76 8.50
CA HIS A 73 -8.45 -3.20 9.79
C HIS A 73 -9.42 -4.36 9.57
N ASN A 74 -9.11 -5.54 10.11
CA ASN A 74 -10.01 -6.69 10.07
C ASN A 74 -11.08 -6.54 11.14
N ILE A 75 -12.35 -6.42 10.73
CA ILE A 75 -13.49 -6.29 11.66
C ILE A 75 -14.12 -7.64 12.03
N GLU A 76 -13.62 -8.74 11.46
CA GLU A 76 -14.07 -10.10 11.77
C GLU A 76 -13.38 -10.64 13.03
N ASN A 77 -14.01 -11.61 13.68
CA ASN A 77 -13.47 -12.28 14.86
C ASN A 77 -12.49 -13.43 14.53
N GLU A 78 -12.14 -13.58 13.26
CA GLU A 78 -11.24 -14.59 12.72
C GLU A 78 -10.30 -13.99 11.68
N ALA A 79 -9.19 -14.67 11.41
CA ALA A 79 -8.25 -14.20 10.40
C ALA A 79 -8.88 -14.30 8.99
N ILE A 80 -8.68 -13.28 8.17
CA ILE A 80 -9.15 -13.24 6.79
C ILE A 80 -8.00 -13.23 5.80
N LEU A 81 -8.16 -14.03 4.74
CA LEU A 81 -7.24 -14.05 3.60
C LEU A 81 -7.83 -13.17 2.49
N LYS A 82 -7.02 -12.25 1.97
CA LYS A 82 -7.41 -11.32 0.91
C LYS A 82 -6.30 -11.18 -0.11
N ILE A 83 -6.68 -10.66 -1.28
CA ILE A 83 -5.76 -10.28 -2.35
C ILE A 83 -5.83 -8.77 -2.49
N ILE A 84 -4.67 -8.12 -2.50
CA ILE A 84 -4.53 -6.73 -2.93
C ILE A 84 -4.07 -6.76 -4.38
N GLU A 85 -4.83 -6.15 -5.27
CA GLU A 85 -4.48 -6.03 -6.69
C GLU A 85 -4.02 -4.61 -7.00
N PHE A 86 -2.89 -4.48 -7.71
CA PHE A 86 -2.46 -3.20 -8.25
C PHE A 86 -2.88 -3.11 -9.71
N ASP A 87 -3.88 -2.29 -10.01
CA ASP A 87 -4.46 -2.15 -11.36
C ASP A 87 -3.54 -1.36 -12.32
N ASN A 88 -2.38 -1.93 -12.62
CA ASN A 88 -1.48 -1.49 -13.67
C ASN A 88 -0.62 -2.67 -14.12
N PRO A 89 -0.96 -3.31 -15.24
CA PRO A 89 -0.23 -4.49 -15.72
C PRO A 89 1.17 -4.14 -16.25
N LEU A 90 1.43 -2.86 -16.52
CA LEU A 90 2.71 -2.37 -17.07
C LEU A 90 3.67 -1.85 -16.01
N VAL A 91 3.31 -1.93 -14.72
CA VAL A 91 4.24 -1.52 -13.66
C VAL A 91 5.49 -2.38 -13.72
N THR A 92 6.64 -1.72 -13.81
CA THR A 92 7.92 -2.42 -14.03
C THR A 92 8.32 -3.23 -12.80
N ASN A 93 8.26 -2.60 -11.63
CA ASN A 93 8.48 -3.21 -10.33
C ASN A 93 7.50 -2.59 -9.34
N ILE A 94 7.04 -3.39 -8.38
CA ILE A 94 6.25 -2.94 -7.26
C ILE A 94 6.69 -3.72 -6.02
N ASN A 95 6.96 -3.01 -4.93
CA ASN A 95 7.36 -3.61 -3.66
C ASN A 95 6.25 -3.41 -2.64
N PHE A 96 5.85 -4.48 -1.98
CA PHE A 96 4.83 -4.49 -0.94
C PHE A 96 5.49 -4.71 0.43
N TYR A 97 5.28 -3.75 1.32
CA TYR A 97 5.83 -3.77 2.67
C TYR A 97 4.71 -3.85 3.70
N GLU A 98 4.97 -4.58 4.77
CA GLU A 98 4.12 -4.63 5.98
C GLU A 98 5.02 -4.42 7.19
N ASN A 99 4.71 -3.40 8.02
CA ASN A 99 5.47 -3.08 9.22
C ASN A 99 6.99 -2.98 8.97
N ASN A 100 7.36 -2.25 7.91
CA ASN A 100 8.74 -2.01 7.42
C ASN A 100 9.41 -3.17 6.70
N ASN A 101 8.85 -4.38 6.78
CA ASN A 101 9.44 -5.55 6.15
C ASN A 101 8.94 -5.69 4.71
N LEU A 102 9.86 -5.86 3.77
CA LEU A 102 9.51 -6.26 2.41
C LEU A 102 8.89 -7.65 2.47
N LYS A 103 7.63 -7.77 2.06
CA LYS A 103 6.92 -9.05 2.02
C LYS A 103 7.05 -9.69 0.65
N GLU A 104 6.82 -8.90 -0.39
CA GLU A 104 6.78 -9.39 -1.75
C GLU A 104 7.17 -8.29 -2.74
N SER A 105 7.80 -8.69 -3.83
CA SER A 105 8.05 -7.85 -4.99
C SER A 105 7.34 -8.46 -6.19
N GLU A 106 6.63 -7.63 -6.94
CA GLU A 106 5.90 -8.02 -8.14
C GLU A 106 6.20 -7.04 -9.28
N GLY A 107 5.57 -7.25 -10.44
CA GLY A 107 5.66 -6.36 -11.61
C GLY A 107 6.03 -7.10 -12.89
N LEU A 108 6.37 -6.37 -13.95
CA LEU A 108 6.81 -6.95 -15.22
C LEU A 108 8.18 -7.62 -15.11
N LEU A 109 9.13 -7.00 -14.40
CA LEU A 109 10.50 -7.53 -14.26
C LEU A 109 10.64 -8.55 -13.11
N LYS A 110 9.64 -8.63 -12.24
CA LYS A 110 9.61 -9.50 -11.06
C LYS A 110 8.29 -10.26 -10.95
N LYS A 111 7.78 -10.78 -12.06
CA LYS A 111 6.52 -11.53 -12.09
C LYS A 111 6.68 -12.84 -11.30
N SER A 112 5.83 -13.08 -10.30
CA SER A 112 5.75 -14.39 -9.66
C SER A 112 5.36 -15.47 -10.68
N ILE A 113 6.03 -16.63 -10.61
CA ILE A 113 5.78 -17.77 -11.50
C ILE A 113 4.35 -18.29 -11.32
N GLU A 114 3.78 -18.13 -10.12
CA GLU A 114 2.44 -18.62 -9.78
C GLU A 114 1.32 -17.63 -10.13
N ARG A 115 1.66 -16.41 -10.56
CA ARG A 115 0.68 -15.35 -10.83
C ARG A 115 -0.19 -15.68 -12.04
N LYS A 116 -1.48 -15.92 -11.78
CA LYS A 116 -2.51 -16.12 -12.81
C LYS A 116 -3.13 -14.82 -13.32
N SER A 117 -2.98 -13.71 -12.59
CA SER A 117 -3.46 -12.39 -13.01
C SER A 117 -2.46 -11.68 -13.94
N VAL A 118 -2.99 -10.82 -14.81
CA VAL A 118 -2.16 -9.89 -15.59
C VAL A 118 -1.58 -8.83 -14.67
N ASN A 119 -2.38 -8.34 -13.73
CA ASN A 119 -2.00 -7.34 -12.74
C ASN A 119 -1.14 -7.95 -11.63
N PRO A 120 -0.20 -7.18 -11.05
CA PRO A 120 0.43 -7.52 -9.77
C PRO A 120 -0.62 -7.76 -8.69
N VAL A 121 -0.41 -8.82 -7.91
CA VAL A 121 -1.27 -9.19 -6.79
C VAL A 121 -0.43 -9.54 -5.58
N PHE A 122 -0.92 -9.20 -4.39
CA PHE A 122 -0.29 -9.54 -3.12
C PHE A 122 -1.30 -10.30 -2.26
N HIS A 123 -0.89 -11.43 -1.71
CA HIS A 123 -1.72 -12.19 -0.79
C HIS A 123 -1.46 -11.70 0.63
N ILE A 124 -2.52 -11.28 1.32
CA ILE A 124 -2.43 -10.81 2.70
C ILE A 124 -3.26 -11.70 3.61
N LYS A 125 -2.77 -11.85 4.85
CA LYS A 125 -3.53 -12.41 5.96
C LYS A 125 -3.73 -11.31 6.99
N LEU A 126 -4.97 -10.91 7.21
CA LEU A 126 -5.29 -9.98 8.29
C LEU A 126 -5.70 -10.82 9.51
N GLU A 127 -4.92 -10.77 10.57
CA GLU A 127 -5.23 -11.50 11.82
C GLU A 127 -6.50 -10.94 12.48
N LYS A 128 -7.09 -11.73 13.39
CA LYS A 128 -8.22 -11.27 14.21
C LYS A 128 -7.78 -10.17 15.19
N ASP A 129 -8.72 -9.37 15.66
CA ASP A 129 -8.51 -8.37 16.73
C ASP A 129 -7.51 -7.25 16.38
N GLY A 130 -7.64 -6.69 15.18
CA GLY A 130 -7.38 -5.26 15.00
C GLY A 130 -5.92 -4.80 14.82
N GLU A 131 -4.98 -5.68 14.47
CA GLU A 131 -3.67 -5.19 14.01
C GLU A 131 -3.83 -4.38 12.72
N CYS A 132 -3.76 -3.07 12.88
CA CYS A 132 -3.67 -2.08 11.82
C CYS A 132 -2.35 -2.29 11.08
N ASN A 133 -2.37 -3.12 10.05
CA ASN A 133 -1.20 -3.34 9.23
C ASN A 133 -0.96 -2.13 8.34
N LYS A 134 0.16 -1.44 8.59
CA LYS A 134 0.61 -0.35 7.75
C LYS A 134 1.29 -0.94 6.53
N PHE A 135 0.64 -0.76 5.40
CA PHE A 135 1.19 -1.19 4.13
C PHE A 135 1.84 -0.01 3.43
N CYS A 136 2.97 -0.29 2.77
CA CYS A 136 3.57 0.64 1.84
C CYS A 136 3.76 -0.05 0.50
N VAL A 137 3.45 0.67 -0.56
CA VAL A 137 3.69 0.24 -1.94
C VAL A 137 4.69 1.20 -2.56
N SER A 138 5.76 0.67 -3.16
CA SER A 138 6.72 1.46 -3.94
C SER A 138 6.84 0.95 -5.36
N THR A 139 6.66 1.84 -6.33
CA THR A 139 6.90 1.62 -7.77
C THR A 139 8.18 2.30 -8.24
#